data_AF-A0A8I6XNC5-F1
#
_entry.id   AF-A0A8I6XNC5-F1
#
_cell.length_a   1.000
_cell.length_b   1.000
_cell.length_c   1.000
_cell.angle_alpha   90.00
_cell.angle_beta   90.00
_cell.angle_gamma   90.00
#
_symmetry.space_group_name_H-M   'P 1'
#
loop_
_entity.id
_entity.type
_entity.pdbx_description
1 polymer ?
#
loop_
_entity_poly.entity_id
_entity_poly.type
_entity_poly.pdbx_seq_one_letter_code
_entity_poly.pdbx_strand_id
1 'polypeptide(L)'
;MTLYLTIFNNVLHRLRFSKFISVIRADIPESEALIEGLLQNGRLTFDQLVGRTISKVPEGTIRPAREEIRMNFNRLVSARYVERCPKAEPHFNPQEDEQSTTARKRAPKTAEEVLSLEQKVVNTATLSDPERFSEIPYSMEDASKTNDRPHNVVAGAKRKHGAFEVDEELNSTIAENEVLWRVNFEKFIFCLKKKFCADRKKPKLKVGTHPIWESFFEANLTDKDTNSVTSSIGGILEKLGQKEGGAAMSIGQIQPVLEDLQCTTSTGEEFTFDLHKMIEACRNEEIESLVKKKYGQEAFTIFRLLVTQGCAVETDQIIDTTILDKQIVHSTLYKLWNDGYIDTEKIASAAGTGYAQFFVWRAKNTFREQFVDNLYHAALNLRQMVNYIAELLLEGSKDETKLRNRKNILILALTRHDDSLLLFCDF
;
A
#
# COMPACT_ATOMS: atom_id res chain seq x y z
N MET A 1 -2.35 -13.80 -31.81
CA MET A 1 -3.48 -12.99 -31.29
C MET A 1 -3.02 -12.41 -29.98
N THR A 2 -3.01 -11.08 -29.84
CA THR A 2 -2.60 -10.41 -28.59
C THR A 2 -3.83 -10.21 -27.72
N LEU A 3 -3.77 -10.67 -26.48
CA LEU A 3 -4.81 -10.47 -25.47
C LEU A 3 -4.39 -9.33 -24.54
N TYR A 4 -5.32 -8.42 -24.25
CA TYR A 4 -5.08 -7.31 -23.33
C TYR A 4 -5.83 -7.54 -22.03
N LEU A 5 -5.16 -7.30 -20.91
CA LEU A 5 -5.71 -7.40 -19.56
C LEU A 5 -5.53 -6.06 -18.84
N THR A 6 -6.56 -5.63 -18.11
CA THR A 6 -6.51 -4.40 -17.31
C THR A 6 -6.25 -4.75 -15.86
N ILE A 7 -5.28 -4.08 -15.23
CA ILE A 7 -5.02 -4.19 -13.80
C ILE A 7 -5.77 -3.07 -13.09
N PHE A 8 -6.91 -3.40 -12.48
CA PHE A 8 -7.81 -2.39 -11.90
C PHE A 8 -7.17 -1.58 -10.76
N ASN A 9 -6.35 -2.22 -9.92
CA ASN A 9 -5.66 -1.52 -8.81
C ASN A 9 -4.79 -0.36 -9.32
N ASN A 10 -4.10 -0.54 -10.45
CA ASN A 10 -3.29 0.51 -11.06
C ASN A 10 -4.13 1.72 -11.52
N VAL A 11 -5.39 1.49 -11.90
CA VAL A 11 -6.31 2.58 -12.26
C VAL A 11 -6.71 3.36 -11.01
N LEU A 12 -7.03 2.67 -9.92
CA LEU A 12 -7.38 3.30 -8.64
C LEU A 12 -6.23 4.12 -8.07
N HIS A 13 -4.99 3.65 -8.20
CA HIS A 13 -3.79 4.36 -7.75
C HIS A 13 -3.61 5.75 -8.37
N ARG A 14 -4.23 6.05 -9.53
CA ARG A 14 -4.22 7.41 -10.11
C ARG A 14 -4.86 8.45 -9.19
N LEU A 15 -5.85 8.06 -8.39
CA LEU A 15 -6.46 8.92 -7.38
C LEU A 15 -5.48 9.29 -6.25
N ARG A 16 -4.39 8.52 -6.11
CA ARG A 16 -3.46 8.57 -4.97
C ARG A 16 -2.11 9.19 -5.30
N PHE A 17 -1.92 9.71 -6.51
CA PHE A 17 -0.66 10.32 -6.92
C PHE A 17 -0.21 11.43 -5.97
N SER A 18 -1.14 12.25 -5.48
CA SER A 18 -0.82 13.29 -4.49
C SER A 18 -0.30 12.71 -3.16
N LYS A 19 -0.84 11.57 -2.72
CA LYS A 19 -0.37 10.85 -1.54
C LYS A 19 1.03 10.27 -1.78
N PHE A 20 1.28 9.68 -2.94
CA PHE A 20 2.61 9.15 -3.30
C PHE A 20 3.67 10.25 -3.37
N ILE A 21 3.35 11.40 -3.95
CA ILE A 21 4.23 12.57 -3.95
C ILE A 21 4.53 13.03 -2.52
N SER A 22 3.52 13.02 -1.65
CA SER A 22 3.70 13.40 -0.23
C SER A 22 4.60 12.43 0.53
N VAL A 23 4.61 11.13 0.18
CA VAL A 23 5.55 10.15 0.72
C VAL A 23 6.98 10.49 0.30
N ILE A 24 7.22 10.77 -0.99
CA ILE A 24 8.56 11.11 -1.49
C ILE A 24 9.06 12.43 -0.91
N ARG A 25 8.19 13.43 -0.78
CA ARG A 25 8.56 14.70 -0.17
C ARG A 25 9.04 14.55 1.27
N ALA A 26 8.54 13.55 1.99
CA ALA A 26 8.95 13.26 3.36
C ALA A 26 10.25 12.42 3.43
N ASP A 27 10.50 11.53 2.47
CA ASP A 27 11.59 10.55 2.53
C ASP A 27 12.83 10.96 1.69
N ILE A 28 12.60 11.37 0.43
CA ILE A 28 13.66 11.76 -0.52
C ILE A 28 13.18 13.01 -1.29
N PRO A 29 13.14 14.20 -0.65
CA PRO A 29 12.52 15.40 -1.22
C PRO A 29 13.16 15.86 -2.53
N GLU A 30 14.45 15.61 -2.73
CA GLU A 30 15.18 15.98 -3.95
C GLU A 30 14.70 15.21 -5.18
N SER A 31 13.93 14.14 -4.98
CA SER A 31 13.46 13.23 -6.02
C SER A 31 11.98 13.42 -6.42
N GLU A 32 11.30 14.45 -5.88
CA GLU A 32 9.89 14.71 -6.15
C GLU A 32 9.57 14.82 -7.65
N ALA A 33 10.39 15.58 -8.39
CA ALA A 33 10.19 15.81 -9.83
C ALA A 33 10.32 14.53 -10.67
N LEU A 34 11.23 13.62 -10.29
CA LEU A 34 11.45 12.35 -10.96
C LEU A 34 10.21 11.44 -10.82
N ILE A 35 9.69 11.32 -9.60
CA ILE A 35 8.50 10.51 -9.32
C ILE A 35 7.26 11.12 -9.98
N GLU A 36 7.11 12.43 -9.94
CA GLU A 36 6.00 13.11 -10.64
C GLU A 36 6.04 12.81 -12.16
N GLY A 37 7.23 12.83 -12.76
CA GLY A 37 7.42 12.47 -14.16
C GLY A 37 6.97 11.04 -14.47
N LEU A 38 7.35 10.07 -13.64
CA LEU A 38 6.92 8.67 -13.78
C LEU A 38 5.42 8.50 -13.55
N LEU A 39 4.83 9.13 -12.54
CA LEU A 39 3.38 9.02 -12.28
C LEU A 39 2.54 9.58 -13.44
N GLN A 40 2.96 10.70 -14.03
CA GLN A 40 2.23 11.34 -15.13
C GLN A 40 2.34 10.56 -16.46
N ASN A 41 3.49 9.95 -16.73
CA ASN A 41 3.79 9.34 -18.04
C ASN A 41 3.82 7.79 -18.02
N GLY A 42 3.79 7.17 -16.83
CA GLY A 42 3.80 5.73 -16.64
C GLY A 42 5.19 5.10 -16.77
N ARG A 43 5.71 5.00 -17.99
CA ARG A 43 6.99 4.33 -18.30
C ARG A 43 7.93 5.28 -18.99
N LEU A 44 9.11 5.49 -18.45
CA LEU A 44 10.11 6.41 -19.00
C LEU A 44 11.52 5.81 -18.92
N THR A 45 12.39 6.18 -19.85
CA THR A 45 13.83 5.94 -19.73
C THR A 45 14.46 6.96 -18.78
N PHE A 46 15.69 6.71 -18.33
CA PHE A 46 16.39 7.67 -17.48
C PHE A 46 16.68 8.98 -18.22
N ASP A 47 17.09 8.91 -19.50
CA ASP A 47 17.32 10.11 -20.31
C ASP A 47 16.07 10.99 -20.44
N GLN A 48 14.92 10.35 -20.66
CA GLN A 48 13.61 11.01 -20.69
C GLN A 48 13.23 11.66 -19.36
N LEU A 49 13.68 11.11 -18.22
CA LEU A 49 13.49 11.70 -16.90
C LEU A 49 14.42 12.90 -16.70
N VAL A 50 15.68 12.79 -17.08
CA VAL A 50 16.66 13.89 -17.01
C VAL A 50 16.16 15.12 -17.75
N GLY A 51 15.74 14.95 -19.02
CA GLY A 51 15.21 16.06 -19.83
C GLY A 51 14.00 16.74 -19.17
N ARG A 52 13.09 15.94 -18.59
CA ARG A 52 11.90 16.46 -17.89
C ARG A 52 12.25 17.22 -16.62
N THR A 53 13.14 16.66 -15.79
CA THR A 53 13.57 17.29 -14.53
C THR A 53 14.23 18.63 -14.82
N ILE A 54 15.12 18.70 -15.81
CA ILE A 54 15.76 19.96 -16.22
C ILE A 54 14.73 20.97 -16.75
N SER A 55 13.74 20.53 -17.53
CA SER A 55 12.70 21.41 -18.08
C SER A 55 11.79 22.07 -17.03
N LYS A 56 11.66 21.47 -15.84
CA LYS A 56 10.84 21.98 -14.73
C LYS A 56 11.57 23.02 -13.88
N VAL A 57 12.89 23.14 -13.99
CA VAL A 57 13.68 24.11 -13.24
C VAL A 57 13.42 25.51 -13.83
N PRO A 58 12.98 26.50 -13.03
CA PRO A 58 12.73 27.85 -13.49
C PRO A 58 13.94 28.49 -14.19
N GLU A 59 13.68 29.37 -15.14
CA GLU A 59 14.72 30.17 -15.79
C GLU A 59 15.43 31.04 -14.74
N GLY A 60 16.76 30.95 -14.67
CA GLY A 60 17.60 31.68 -13.70
C GLY A 60 18.05 30.89 -12.48
N THR A 61 17.52 29.68 -12.25
CA THR A 61 18.04 28.74 -11.23
C THR A 61 19.14 27.84 -11.81
N ILE A 62 20.09 27.44 -10.96
CA ILE A 62 21.16 26.49 -11.33
C ILE A 62 20.48 25.16 -11.68
N ARG A 63 20.72 24.68 -12.90
CA ARG A 63 20.19 23.38 -13.35
C ARG A 63 21.01 22.26 -12.69
N PRO A 64 20.37 21.24 -12.13
CA PRO A 64 21.07 20.11 -11.54
C PRO A 64 21.86 19.39 -12.62
N ALA A 65 23.05 18.91 -12.26
CA ALA A 65 23.86 18.11 -13.17
C ALA A 65 23.19 16.75 -13.42
N ARG A 66 23.43 16.15 -14.61
CA ARG A 66 22.92 14.80 -14.92
C ARG A 66 23.31 13.78 -13.85
N GLU A 67 24.51 13.90 -13.30
CA GLU A 67 25.02 13.03 -12.25
C GLU A 67 24.25 13.15 -10.93
N GLU A 68 23.89 14.38 -10.54
CA GLU A 68 23.07 14.62 -9.35
C GLU A 68 21.68 13.99 -9.51
N ILE A 69 21.10 14.12 -10.70
CA ILE A 69 19.84 13.46 -11.05
C ILE A 69 19.98 11.93 -10.99
N ARG A 70 21.09 11.37 -11.48
CA ARG A 70 21.36 9.92 -11.43
C ARG A 70 21.48 9.43 -10.00
N MET A 71 22.23 10.14 -9.15
CA MET A 71 22.36 9.82 -7.73
C MET A 71 20.99 9.82 -7.03
N ASN A 72 20.17 10.85 -7.24
CA ASN A 72 18.82 10.93 -6.69
C ASN A 72 17.91 9.80 -7.22
N PHE A 73 18.02 9.49 -8.51
CA PHE A 73 17.30 8.38 -9.12
C PHE A 73 17.71 7.02 -8.52
N ASN A 74 19.02 6.76 -8.38
CA ASN A 74 19.51 5.52 -7.78
C ASN A 74 19.05 5.40 -6.32
N ARG A 75 19.01 6.49 -5.54
CA ARG A 75 18.41 6.47 -4.18
C ARG A 75 16.96 5.98 -4.19
N LEU A 76 16.14 6.38 -5.18
CA LEU A 76 14.77 5.88 -5.31
C LEU A 76 14.73 4.38 -5.64
N VAL A 77 15.66 3.89 -6.46
CA VAL A 77 15.79 2.47 -6.83
C VAL A 77 16.22 1.65 -5.61
N SER A 78 17.25 2.08 -4.88
CA SER A 78 17.71 1.41 -3.65
C SER A 78 16.61 1.39 -2.57
N ALA A 79 15.83 2.48 -2.46
CA ALA A 79 14.67 2.58 -1.57
C ALA A 79 13.41 1.87 -2.09
N ARG A 80 13.49 1.20 -3.25
CA ARG A 80 12.41 0.45 -3.91
C ARG A 80 11.19 1.25 -4.34
N TYR A 81 11.26 2.57 -4.43
CA TYR A 81 10.16 3.42 -4.95
C TYR A 81 10.03 3.34 -6.47
N VAL A 82 11.13 3.04 -7.14
CA VAL A 82 11.22 2.91 -8.60
C VAL A 82 11.76 1.54 -8.94
N GLU A 83 11.19 0.92 -9.98
CA GLU A 83 11.60 -0.38 -10.47
C GLU A 83 11.63 -0.42 -12.00
N ARG A 84 12.41 -1.34 -12.55
CA ARG A 84 12.41 -1.63 -13.98
C ARG A 84 11.05 -2.18 -14.41
N CYS A 85 10.61 -1.83 -15.60
CA CYS A 85 9.35 -2.31 -16.14
C CYS A 85 9.37 -3.85 -16.30
N PRO A 86 8.25 -4.54 -16.02
CA PRO A 86 8.09 -5.96 -16.33
C PRO A 86 8.27 -6.24 -17.82
N LYS A 87 8.52 -7.52 -18.14
CA LYS A 87 8.65 -7.98 -19.53
C LYS A 87 7.38 -7.62 -20.33
N ALA A 88 7.58 -7.06 -21.52
CA ALA A 88 6.48 -6.55 -22.34
C ALA A 88 5.51 -7.65 -22.82
N GLU A 89 5.99 -8.88 -22.96
CA GLU A 89 5.23 -10.04 -23.43
C GLU A 89 5.45 -11.24 -22.50
N PRO A 90 4.73 -11.31 -21.36
CA PRO A 90 4.76 -12.51 -20.52
C PRO A 90 4.10 -13.67 -21.28
N HIS A 91 4.87 -14.71 -21.57
CA HIS A 91 4.32 -15.93 -22.16
C HIS A 91 3.55 -16.71 -21.08
N PHE A 92 2.23 -16.67 -21.16
CA PHE A 92 1.34 -17.47 -20.32
C PHE A 92 0.69 -18.56 -21.18
N ASN A 93 0.85 -19.83 -20.79
CA ASN A 93 0.31 -20.97 -21.51
C ASN A 93 -0.92 -21.50 -20.75
N PRO A 94 -2.17 -21.18 -21.16
CA PRO A 94 -3.36 -21.47 -20.36
C PRO A 94 -3.63 -22.98 -20.16
N GLN A 95 -3.05 -23.83 -21.02
CA GLN A 95 -3.30 -25.28 -21.02
C GLN A 95 -2.47 -26.07 -19.99
N GLU A 96 -1.43 -25.49 -19.40
CA GLU A 96 -0.63 -26.18 -18.39
C GLU A 96 -1.35 -26.27 -17.03
N ASP A 97 -2.32 -25.38 -16.77
CA ASP A 97 -3.11 -25.35 -15.53
C ASP A 97 -4.26 -26.38 -15.50
N GLU A 98 -4.73 -26.89 -16.64
CA GLU A 98 -5.78 -27.92 -16.66
C GLU A 98 -5.25 -29.34 -16.40
N GLN A 99 -3.96 -29.61 -16.70
CA GLN A 99 -3.40 -30.97 -16.67
C GLN A 99 -2.81 -31.40 -15.32
N SER A 100 -2.57 -30.49 -14.38
CA SER A 100 -1.96 -30.82 -13.08
C SER A 100 -2.92 -31.46 -12.07
N THR A 101 -4.24 -31.53 -12.36
CA THR A 101 -5.23 -32.13 -11.44
C THR A 101 -5.41 -33.65 -11.58
N THR A 102 -4.75 -34.30 -12.53
CA THR A 102 -4.98 -35.74 -12.81
C THR A 102 -3.72 -36.61 -12.69
N ALA A 103 -3.01 -36.56 -11.55
CA ALA A 103 -2.43 -37.75 -10.89
C ALA A 103 -1.34 -37.39 -9.85
N ARG A 104 -1.66 -37.49 -8.56
CA ARG A 104 -1.01 -38.39 -7.55
C ARG A 104 -1.14 -37.88 -6.11
N LYS A 105 -1.67 -38.80 -5.29
CA LYS A 105 -1.47 -39.03 -3.84
C LYS A 105 -2.02 -38.02 -2.83
N ARG A 106 -2.80 -38.59 -1.90
CA ARG A 106 -3.38 -38.00 -0.69
C ARG A 106 -2.27 -37.50 0.26
N ALA A 107 -2.15 -36.18 0.39
CA ALA A 107 -1.62 -35.48 1.55
C ALA A 107 -2.66 -34.41 1.95
N PRO A 108 -2.77 -34.02 3.24
CA PRO A 108 -3.74 -33.01 3.63
C PRO A 108 -3.34 -31.67 3.01
N LYS A 109 -4.16 -31.18 2.08
CA LYS A 109 -3.95 -29.89 1.41
C LYS A 109 -4.11 -28.78 2.45
N THR A 110 -3.01 -28.12 2.81
CA THR A 110 -3.05 -26.68 3.04
C THR A 110 -3.77 -26.06 1.83
N ALA A 111 -4.82 -25.28 2.08
CA ALA A 111 -5.56 -24.62 1.02
C ALA A 111 -4.59 -23.70 0.26
N GLU A 112 -4.09 -24.16 -0.89
CA GLU A 112 -3.38 -23.29 -1.83
C GLU A 112 -4.38 -22.24 -2.30
N GLU A 113 -4.08 -20.99 -1.99
CA GLU A 113 -4.84 -19.84 -2.44
C GLU A 113 -4.78 -19.80 -3.98
N VAL A 114 -5.93 -20.00 -4.63
CA VAL A 114 -6.00 -20.04 -6.09
C VAL A 114 -5.75 -18.63 -6.61
N LEU A 115 -4.53 -18.39 -7.10
CA LEU A 115 -4.14 -17.10 -7.68
C LEU A 115 -5.06 -16.73 -8.85
N SER A 116 -5.48 -15.46 -8.88
CA SER A 116 -6.27 -14.93 -9.99
C SER A 116 -5.47 -14.94 -11.29
N LEU A 117 -6.16 -14.93 -12.44
CA LEU A 117 -5.50 -14.84 -13.75
C LEU A 117 -4.60 -13.59 -13.85
N GLU A 118 -5.06 -12.46 -13.30
CA GLU A 118 -4.29 -11.22 -13.22
C GLU A 118 -2.98 -11.42 -12.45
N GLN A 119 -3.05 -12.02 -11.26
CA GLN A 119 -1.87 -12.29 -10.43
C GLN A 119 -0.87 -13.22 -11.14
N LYS A 120 -1.37 -14.27 -11.80
CA LYS A 120 -0.52 -15.20 -12.56
C LYS A 120 0.23 -14.47 -13.68
N VAL A 121 -0.47 -13.67 -14.49
CA VAL A 121 0.13 -12.91 -15.59
C VAL A 121 1.15 -11.89 -15.08
N VAL A 122 0.82 -11.16 -14.01
CA VAL A 122 1.75 -10.21 -13.38
C VAL A 122 2.99 -10.94 -12.88
N ASN A 123 2.85 -12.05 -12.16
CA ASN A 123 3.98 -12.83 -11.64
C ASN A 123 4.91 -13.35 -12.74
N THR A 124 4.36 -13.79 -13.88
CA THR A 124 5.17 -14.21 -15.04
C THR A 124 5.92 -13.05 -15.70
N ALA A 125 5.34 -11.84 -15.70
CA ALA A 125 5.97 -10.65 -16.27
C ALA A 125 7.06 -10.05 -15.37
N THR A 126 6.93 -10.23 -14.06
CA THR A 126 7.80 -9.63 -13.04
C THR A 126 9.24 -10.14 -13.17
N LEU A 127 10.18 -9.20 -13.12
CA LEU A 127 11.62 -9.51 -13.13
C LEU A 127 12.05 -10.05 -11.75
N SER A 128 13.22 -10.69 -11.65
CA SER A 128 13.75 -11.05 -10.34
C SER A 128 14.04 -9.81 -9.51
N ASP A 129 13.96 -9.90 -8.17
CA ASP A 129 14.25 -8.76 -7.28
C ASP A 129 15.57 -8.01 -7.58
N PRO A 130 16.73 -8.67 -7.80
CA PRO A 130 17.96 -7.95 -8.14
C PRO A 130 17.88 -7.25 -9.50
N GLU A 131 17.12 -7.79 -10.47
CA GLU A 131 16.92 -7.14 -11.77
C GLU A 131 15.94 -5.97 -11.67
N ARG A 132 14.84 -6.11 -10.89
CA ARG A 132 13.83 -5.06 -10.67
C ARG A 132 14.45 -3.78 -10.12
N PHE A 133 15.41 -3.94 -9.20
CA PHE A 133 16.03 -2.85 -8.44
C PHE A 133 17.52 -2.67 -8.76
N SER A 134 17.94 -3.01 -9.99
CA SER A 134 19.32 -2.80 -10.43
C SER A 134 19.55 -1.34 -10.82
N GLU A 135 20.38 -0.64 -10.04
CA GLU A 135 20.77 0.76 -10.22
C GLU A 135 21.45 1.04 -11.58
N ILE A 136 21.48 2.31 -11.97
CA ILE A 136 22.18 2.77 -13.17
C ILE A 136 23.67 2.94 -12.82
N PRO A 137 24.59 2.24 -13.52
CA PRO A 137 26.02 2.35 -13.24
C PRO A 137 26.56 3.77 -13.44
N TYR A 138 27.53 4.14 -12.60
CA TYR A 138 28.31 5.36 -12.79
C TYR A 138 29.37 5.12 -13.87
N SER A 139 29.37 5.93 -14.93
CA SER A 139 30.55 6.03 -15.80
C SER A 139 31.49 7.07 -15.18
N MET A 140 32.57 6.61 -14.56
CA MET A 140 33.69 7.49 -14.21
C MET A 140 34.44 7.80 -15.49
N GLU A 141 34.16 8.94 -16.12
CA GLU A 141 35.12 9.53 -17.06
C GLU A 141 36.37 9.92 -16.26
N ASP A 142 37.40 9.08 -16.39
CA ASP A 142 38.69 9.25 -15.74
C ASP A 142 39.34 10.54 -16.28
N ALA A 143 39.04 11.67 -15.64
CA ALA A 143 39.56 13.01 -15.96
C ALA A 143 41.03 13.16 -15.55
N SER A 144 41.86 12.16 -15.85
CA SER A 144 43.26 12.08 -15.45
C SER A 144 44.19 11.65 -16.58
N LYS A 145 43.91 12.02 -17.84
CA LYS A 145 44.92 11.91 -18.93
C LYS A 145 44.95 13.13 -19.84
N THR A 146 45.36 14.26 -19.28
CA THR A 146 46.02 15.32 -20.04
C THR A 146 47.51 15.34 -19.70
N ASN A 147 48.29 14.95 -20.71
CA ASN A 147 49.71 15.25 -20.96
C ASN A 147 50.75 14.86 -19.89
N ASP A 148 51.49 13.78 -20.16
CA ASP A 148 52.89 13.92 -20.59
C ASP A 148 53.51 12.58 -21.01
N ARG A 149 54.16 12.58 -22.18
CA ARG A 149 55.17 11.60 -22.60
C ARG A 149 56.53 12.30 -22.48
N PRO A 150 57.62 11.61 -22.06
CA PRO A 150 58.28 10.70 -23.00
C PRO A 150 58.89 9.40 -22.44
N HIS A 151 58.96 8.42 -23.35
CA HIS A 151 59.89 7.29 -23.49
C HIS A 151 60.57 6.66 -22.25
N ASN A 152 60.24 5.40 -21.97
CA ASN A 152 61.16 4.31 -22.29
C ASN A 152 60.50 2.92 -22.33
N VAL A 153 61.06 2.09 -23.20
CA VAL A 153 60.63 0.76 -23.64
C VAL A 153 60.90 -0.30 -22.58
N VAL A 154 59.90 -1.09 -22.18
CA VAL A 154 60.04 -2.54 -21.97
C VAL A 154 58.73 -3.23 -22.35
N ALA A 155 58.85 -4.20 -23.25
CA ALA A 155 57.78 -5.02 -23.79
C ALA A 155 57.22 -6.01 -22.76
N GLY A 156 55.93 -6.32 -22.90
CA GLY A 156 55.38 -7.61 -22.46
C GLY A 156 54.26 -7.57 -21.42
N ALA A 157 53.07 -7.08 -21.78
CA ALA A 157 51.81 -7.53 -21.16
C ALA A 157 50.62 -7.16 -22.07
N LYS A 158 50.21 -8.07 -22.98
CA LYS A 158 48.86 -8.04 -23.55
C LYS A 158 47.87 -8.34 -22.42
N ARG A 159 47.29 -7.31 -21.81
CA ARG A 159 46.17 -7.46 -20.87
C ARG A 159 44.87 -7.02 -21.55
N LYS A 160 43.86 -7.87 -21.41
CA LYS A 160 42.44 -7.77 -21.81
C LYS A 160 41.69 -6.57 -21.17
N HIS A 161 42.25 -5.37 -21.08
CA HIS A 161 41.54 -4.23 -20.47
C HIS A 161 40.50 -3.58 -21.41
N GLY A 162 40.77 -3.50 -22.72
CA GLY A 162 39.87 -2.78 -23.64
C GLY A 162 38.53 -3.46 -23.94
N ALA A 163 38.30 -4.72 -23.54
CA ALA A 163 37.01 -5.39 -23.76
C ALA A 163 36.05 -5.23 -22.57
N PHE A 164 36.55 -4.89 -21.38
CA PHE A 164 35.74 -4.71 -20.17
C PHE A 164 35.20 -3.29 -20.05
N GLU A 165 35.99 -2.27 -20.38
CA GLU A 165 35.55 -0.85 -20.36
C GLU A 165 34.48 -0.56 -21.42
N VAL A 166 34.61 -1.15 -22.62
CA VAL A 166 33.61 -1.02 -23.70
C VAL A 166 32.28 -1.69 -23.33
N ASP A 167 32.33 -2.80 -22.59
CA ASP A 167 31.14 -3.50 -22.11
C ASP A 167 30.45 -2.70 -20.99
N GLU A 168 31.20 -2.05 -20.11
CA GLU A 168 30.67 -1.21 -19.04
C GLU A 168 30.03 0.10 -19.55
N GLU A 169 30.68 0.77 -20.51
CA GLU A 169 30.14 1.98 -21.16
C GLU A 169 28.90 1.67 -22.03
N LEU A 170 28.90 0.53 -22.73
CA LEU A 170 27.74 0.04 -23.47
C LEU A 170 26.57 -0.30 -22.52
N ASN A 171 26.85 -1.00 -21.42
CA ASN A 171 25.84 -1.35 -20.42
C ASN A 171 25.26 -0.10 -19.74
N SER A 172 26.07 0.92 -19.46
CA SER A 172 25.59 2.21 -18.94
C SER A 172 24.69 2.92 -19.96
N THR A 173 25.10 2.96 -21.23
CA THR A 173 24.32 3.57 -22.32
C THR A 173 22.96 2.89 -22.50
N ILE A 174 22.91 1.55 -22.44
CA ILE A 174 21.66 0.77 -22.49
C ILE A 174 20.79 1.06 -21.26
N ALA A 175 21.37 1.06 -20.07
CA ALA A 175 20.66 1.33 -18.82
C ALA A 175 20.01 2.72 -18.81
N GLU A 176 20.62 3.71 -19.44
CA GLU A 176 20.08 5.06 -19.50
C GLU A 176 19.01 5.27 -20.58
N ASN A 177 19.24 4.69 -21.77
CA ASN A 177 18.48 5.04 -22.97
C ASN A 177 17.43 4.01 -23.37
N GLU A 178 17.58 2.75 -22.94
CA GLU A 178 16.69 1.66 -23.38
C GLU A 178 15.86 1.08 -22.23
N VAL A 179 16.39 1.08 -21.00
CA VAL A 179 15.66 0.54 -19.84
C VAL A 179 14.52 1.47 -19.46
N LEU A 180 13.30 0.91 -19.48
CA LEU A 180 12.10 1.59 -19.03
C LEU A 180 11.88 1.39 -17.53
N TRP A 181 11.59 2.48 -16.85
CA TRP A 181 11.35 2.55 -15.42
C TRP A 181 9.89 2.92 -15.14
N ARG A 182 9.37 2.41 -14.01
CA ARG A 182 8.04 2.75 -13.50
C ARG A 182 8.08 2.93 -11.98
N VAL A 183 7.03 3.54 -11.45
CA VAL A 183 6.80 3.58 -10.01
C VAL A 183 6.43 2.19 -9.49
N ASN A 184 7.04 1.80 -8.37
CA ASN A 184 6.65 0.62 -7.61
C ASN A 184 5.51 0.98 -6.64
N PHE A 185 4.25 0.74 -7.03
CA PHE A 185 3.11 1.03 -6.17
C PHE A 185 3.08 0.20 -4.89
N GLU A 186 3.64 -1.02 -4.87
CA GLU A 186 3.67 -1.88 -3.68
C GLU A 186 4.37 -1.17 -2.52
N LYS A 187 5.53 -0.57 -2.79
CA LYS A 187 6.29 0.20 -1.80
C LYS A 187 5.50 1.41 -1.31
N PHE A 188 4.83 2.15 -2.20
CA PHE A 188 4.02 3.30 -1.81
C PHE A 188 2.82 2.92 -0.94
N ILE A 189 2.10 1.87 -1.32
CA ILE A 189 0.97 1.36 -0.53
C ILE A 189 1.45 0.90 0.84
N PHE A 190 2.59 0.20 0.91
CA PHE A 190 3.19 -0.19 2.19
C PHE A 190 3.55 1.02 3.06
N CYS A 191 4.17 2.07 2.50
CA CYS A 191 4.46 3.29 3.24
C CYS A 191 3.18 3.98 3.76
N LEU A 192 2.12 4.01 2.96
CA LEU A 192 0.82 4.55 3.38
C LEU A 192 0.16 3.69 4.47
N LYS A 193 0.21 2.36 4.36
CA LYS A 193 -0.29 1.40 5.37
C LYS A 193 0.42 1.59 6.69
N LYS A 194 1.75 1.71 6.65
CA LYS A 194 2.60 2.00 7.81
C LYS A 194 2.21 3.31 8.49
N LYS A 195 2.09 4.39 7.71
CA LYS A 195 1.69 5.70 8.20
C LYS A 195 0.28 5.66 8.82
N PHE A 196 -0.67 5.02 8.15
CA PHE A 196 -2.04 4.86 8.66
C PHE A 196 -2.07 4.17 10.02
N CYS A 197 -1.37 3.04 10.16
CA CYS A 197 -1.30 2.31 11.43
C CYS A 197 -0.62 3.15 12.53
N ALA A 198 0.45 3.87 12.18
CA ALA A 198 1.14 4.76 13.11
C ALA A 198 0.20 5.86 13.65
N ASP A 199 -0.48 6.56 12.74
CA ASP A 199 -1.40 7.64 13.05
C ASP A 199 -2.65 7.15 13.81
N ARG A 200 -3.16 5.95 13.51
CA ARG A 200 -4.35 5.39 14.16
C ARG A 200 -4.13 5.04 15.63
N LYS A 201 -2.95 4.53 15.99
CA LYS A 201 -2.61 4.25 17.40
C LYS A 201 -2.17 5.49 18.18
N LYS A 202 -1.61 6.51 17.52
CA LYS A 202 -1.04 7.71 18.16
C LYS A 202 -1.96 8.40 19.19
N PRO A 203 -3.28 8.60 18.96
CA PRO A 203 -4.18 9.20 19.96
C PRO A 203 -4.42 8.34 21.21
N LYS A 204 -4.19 7.03 21.13
CA LYS A 204 -4.34 6.09 22.26
C LYS A 204 -3.07 6.01 23.11
N LEU A 205 -1.98 6.61 22.66
CA LEU A 205 -0.67 6.60 23.31
C LEU A 205 -0.46 7.83 24.20
N LYS A 206 0.31 7.64 25.28
CA LYS A 206 0.80 8.75 26.11
C LYS A 206 1.70 9.65 25.26
N VAL A 207 1.61 10.97 25.42
CA VAL A 207 2.36 11.93 24.60
C VAL A 207 3.86 11.67 24.62
N GLY A 208 4.42 11.30 25.77
CA GLY A 208 5.84 10.98 25.92
C GLY A 208 6.32 9.72 25.17
N THR A 209 5.42 8.88 24.66
CA THR A 209 5.77 7.64 23.93
C THR A 209 5.65 7.78 22.40
N HIS A 210 5.21 8.95 21.90
CA HIS A 210 5.10 9.20 20.46
C HIS A 210 6.44 9.10 19.72
N PRO A 211 7.57 9.65 20.23
CA PRO A 211 8.85 9.54 19.53
C PRO A 211 9.31 8.09 19.37
N ILE A 212 9.09 7.25 20.39
CA ILE A 212 9.42 5.81 20.35
C ILE A 212 8.63 5.11 19.25
N TRP A 213 7.32 5.39 19.16
CA TRP A 213 6.44 4.80 18.17
C TRP A 213 6.79 5.22 16.73
N GLU A 214 7.14 6.48 16.52
CA GLU A 214 7.57 6.98 15.21
C GLU A 214 8.92 6.38 14.81
N SER A 215 9.89 6.36 15.74
CA SER A 215 11.21 5.75 15.50
C SER A 215 11.11 4.25 15.21
N PHE A 216 10.15 3.55 15.83
CA PHE A 216 9.87 2.15 15.53
C PHE A 216 9.53 1.93 14.05
N PHE A 217 8.65 2.74 13.47
CA PHE A 217 8.31 2.62 12.06
C PHE A 217 9.38 3.13 11.09
N GLU A 218 10.21 4.09 11.53
CA GLU A 218 11.35 4.59 10.75
C GLU A 218 12.51 3.60 10.71
N ALA A 219 12.67 2.79 11.75
CA ALA A 219 13.73 1.77 11.88
C ALA A 219 13.38 0.41 11.26
N ASN A 220 12.30 0.33 10.48
CA ASN A 220 11.82 -0.93 9.89
C ASN A 220 12.91 -1.61 9.07
N LEU A 221 13.19 -2.87 9.41
CA LEU A 221 14.05 -3.77 8.67
C LEU A 221 13.33 -4.18 7.38
N THR A 222 14.11 -4.40 6.33
CA THR A 222 13.71 -4.56 4.91
C THR A 222 12.32 -5.13 4.63
N ASP A 223 11.60 -4.48 3.70
CA ASP A 223 10.18 -4.66 3.33
C ASP A 223 9.79 -5.98 2.62
N LYS A 224 10.24 -7.14 3.10
CA LYS A 224 9.80 -8.42 2.48
C LYS A 224 8.37 -8.80 2.85
N ASP A 225 7.94 -8.45 4.07
CA ASP A 225 6.57 -8.68 4.53
C ASP A 225 5.81 -7.35 4.60
N THR A 226 4.77 -7.20 3.78
CA THR A 226 3.91 -6.01 3.76
C THR A 226 2.84 -6.03 4.86
N ASN A 227 2.75 -7.13 5.61
CA ASN A 227 1.76 -7.32 6.67
C ASN A 227 2.30 -7.06 8.08
N SER A 228 3.60 -6.84 8.22
CA SER A 228 4.20 -6.53 9.50
C SER A 228 5.26 -5.43 9.37
N VAL A 229 5.65 -4.88 10.52
CA VAL A 229 6.80 -3.99 10.67
C VAL A 229 7.70 -4.59 11.73
N THR A 230 8.96 -4.81 11.39
CA THR A 230 9.94 -5.40 12.29
C THR A 230 11.12 -4.46 12.42
N SER A 231 11.44 -4.06 13.64
CA SER A 231 12.54 -3.14 13.92
C SER A 231 13.41 -3.67 15.04
N SER A 232 14.73 -3.56 14.87
CA SER A 232 15.69 -3.88 15.92
C SER A 232 15.76 -2.78 16.97
N ILE A 233 16.05 -3.13 18.22
CA ILE A 233 16.21 -2.14 19.29
C ILE A 233 17.31 -1.11 18.96
N GLY A 234 18.39 -1.56 18.31
CA GLY A 234 19.49 -0.70 17.87
C GLY A 234 19.04 0.34 16.83
N GLY A 235 18.27 -0.08 15.82
CA GLY A 235 17.73 0.84 14.82
C GLY A 235 16.75 1.86 15.41
N ILE A 236 15.93 1.43 16.37
CA ILE A 236 15.01 2.33 17.08
C ILE A 236 15.79 3.40 17.85
N LEU A 237 16.84 2.99 18.59
CA LEU A 237 17.70 3.90 19.35
C LEU A 237 18.42 4.90 18.43
N GLU A 238 18.91 4.46 17.28
CA GLU A 238 19.55 5.33 16.29
C GLU A 238 18.58 6.42 15.79
N LYS A 239 17.37 6.03 15.38
CA LYS A 239 16.33 6.97 14.94
C LYS A 239 15.85 7.89 16.05
N LEU A 240 15.75 7.39 17.27
CA LEU A 240 15.38 8.17 18.44
C LEU A 240 16.45 9.19 18.82
N GLY A 241 17.73 8.86 18.66
CA GLY A 241 18.84 9.79 18.88
C GLY A 241 18.82 11.01 17.95
N GLN A 242 18.15 10.91 16.80
CA GLN A 242 17.95 12.01 15.85
C GLN A 242 16.79 12.96 16.24
N LYS A 243 16.01 12.62 17.28
CA LYS A 243 14.83 13.37 17.71
C LYS A 243 15.10 14.13 19.01
N GLU A 244 14.45 15.29 19.16
CA GLU A 244 14.57 16.11 20.37
C GLU A 244 14.14 15.33 21.63
N GLY A 245 15.03 15.29 22.63
CA GLY A 245 14.80 14.55 23.89
C GLY A 245 14.96 13.03 23.80
N GLY A 246 15.26 12.47 22.62
CA GLY A 246 15.40 11.03 22.42
C GLY A 246 16.75 10.44 22.83
N ALA A 247 17.82 11.25 22.85
CA ALA A 247 19.18 10.80 23.17
C ALA A 247 19.37 10.29 24.62
N ALA A 248 18.46 10.62 25.54
CA ALA A 248 18.51 10.18 26.93
C ALA A 248 17.67 8.92 27.22
N MET A 249 16.93 8.40 26.23
CA MET A 249 16.05 7.25 26.45
C MET A 249 16.84 5.94 26.45
N SER A 250 16.57 5.09 27.45
CA SER A 250 17.23 3.78 27.58
C SER A 250 16.33 2.63 27.10
N ILE A 251 16.95 1.47 26.83
CA ILE A 251 16.24 0.24 26.43
C ILE A 251 15.11 -0.10 27.41
N GLY A 252 15.34 0.08 28.73
CA GLY A 252 14.36 -0.18 29.78
C GLY A 252 13.11 0.72 29.72
N GLN A 253 13.14 1.83 28.99
CA GLN A 253 11.98 2.69 28.75
C GLN A 253 11.25 2.35 27.45
N ILE A 254 11.95 1.80 26.46
CA ILE A 254 11.41 1.47 25.13
C ILE A 254 10.64 0.16 25.17
N GLN A 255 11.22 -0.89 25.78
CA GLN A 255 10.63 -2.22 25.78
C GLN A 255 9.20 -2.28 26.36
N PRO A 256 8.90 -1.67 27.53
CA PRO A 256 7.54 -1.68 28.07
C PRO A 256 6.52 -0.98 27.13
N VAL A 257 6.96 0.05 26.42
CA VAL A 257 6.11 0.77 25.46
C VAL A 257 5.78 -0.11 24.27
N LEU A 258 6.76 -0.87 23.74
CA LEU A 258 6.54 -1.80 22.63
C LEU A 258 5.66 -3.00 23.04
N GLU A 259 5.80 -3.47 24.28
CA GLU A 259 4.93 -4.52 24.86
C GLU A 259 3.49 -4.02 25.01
N ASP A 260 3.27 -2.82 25.56
CA ASP A 260 1.94 -2.17 25.63
C ASP A 260 1.31 -1.97 24.25
N LEU A 261 2.17 -1.78 23.23
CA LEU A 261 1.77 -1.64 21.83
C LEU A 261 1.41 -2.96 21.15
N GLN A 262 1.51 -4.09 21.85
CA GLN A 262 1.30 -5.45 21.34
C GLN A 262 2.31 -5.86 20.28
N CYS A 263 3.53 -5.30 20.32
CA CYS A 263 4.62 -5.82 19.52
C CYS A 263 5.06 -7.18 20.08
N THR A 264 5.37 -8.12 19.19
CA THR A 264 5.91 -9.44 19.54
C THR A 264 7.42 -9.44 19.39
N THR A 265 8.12 -10.19 20.24
CA THR A 265 9.57 -10.36 20.18
C THR A 265 9.91 -11.75 19.67
N SER A 266 10.69 -11.84 18.59
CA SER A 266 11.10 -13.11 17.98
C SER A 266 12.41 -13.63 18.58
N THR A 267 13.40 -12.75 18.71
CA THR A 267 14.79 -13.06 19.10
C THR A 267 15.24 -12.29 20.35
N GLY A 268 14.37 -11.49 20.95
CA GLY A 268 14.68 -10.60 22.07
C GLY A 268 15.30 -9.25 21.67
N GLU A 269 15.83 -9.14 20.45
CA GLU A 269 16.46 -7.91 19.92
C GLU A 269 15.59 -7.22 18.85
N GLU A 270 14.62 -7.93 18.29
CA GLU A 270 13.70 -7.45 17.26
C GLU A 270 12.25 -7.45 17.76
N PHE A 271 11.54 -6.36 17.45
CA PHE A 271 10.14 -6.18 17.78
C PHE A 271 9.33 -6.13 16.50
N THR A 272 8.25 -6.90 16.44
CA THR A 272 7.36 -7.01 15.28
C THR A 272 5.95 -6.57 15.61
N PHE A 273 5.41 -5.66 14.80
CA PHE A 273 4.03 -5.19 14.87
C PHE A 273 3.21 -5.72 13.69
N ASP A 274 2.10 -6.37 13.99
CA ASP A 274 1.17 -6.92 12.99
C ASP A 274 0.27 -5.81 12.42
N LEU A 275 0.59 -5.36 11.21
CA LEU A 275 -0.21 -4.36 10.50
C LEU A 275 -1.56 -4.95 10.10
N HIS A 276 -1.60 -6.20 9.62
CA HIS A 276 -2.81 -6.84 9.11
C HIS A 276 -3.89 -6.92 10.19
N LYS A 277 -3.55 -7.36 11.41
CA LYS A 277 -4.48 -7.40 12.54
C LYS A 277 -5.04 -6.02 12.90
N MET A 278 -4.19 -4.99 12.85
CA MET A 278 -4.64 -3.60 13.10
C MET A 278 -5.58 -3.10 11.99
N ILE A 279 -5.27 -3.40 10.73
CA ILE A 279 -6.10 -3.04 9.57
C ILE A 279 -7.46 -3.72 9.64
N GLU A 280 -7.53 -5.02 9.94
CA GLU A 280 -8.79 -5.74 10.09
C GLU A 280 -9.65 -5.16 11.21
N ALA A 281 -9.05 -4.79 12.34
CA ALA A 281 -9.76 -4.08 13.40
C ALA A 281 -10.31 -2.73 12.92
N CYS A 282 -9.53 -1.96 12.16
CA CYS A 282 -9.97 -0.66 11.62
C CYS A 282 -11.10 -0.81 10.60
N ARG A 283 -11.06 -1.84 9.74
CA ARG A 283 -12.15 -2.15 8.79
C ARG A 283 -13.45 -2.44 9.52
N ASN A 284 -13.38 -3.27 10.56
CA ASN A 284 -14.56 -3.57 11.38
C ASN A 284 -15.09 -2.29 12.06
N GLU A 285 -14.21 -1.48 12.66
CA GLU A 285 -14.60 -0.20 13.28
C GLU A 285 -15.28 0.76 12.29
N GLU A 286 -14.80 0.84 11.03
CA GLU A 286 -15.39 1.70 10.01
C GLU A 286 -16.83 1.24 9.66
N ILE A 287 -17.03 -0.06 9.42
CA ILE A 287 -18.35 -0.62 9.11
C ILE A 287 -19.30 -0.48 10.31
N GLU A 288 -18.82 -0.77 11.52
CA GLU A 288 -19.57 -0.57 12.76
C GLU A 288 -19.99 0.90 12.92
N SER A 289 -19.13 1.85 12.61
CA SER A 289 -19.45 3.27 12.66
C SER A 289 -20.56 3.66 11.68
N LEU A 290 -20.57 3.04 10.48
CA LEU A 290 -21.63 3.22 9.50
C LEU A 290 -22.95 2.62 10.00
N VAL A 291 -22.92 1.41 10.55
CA VAL A 291 -24.09 0.75 11.15
C VAL A 291 -24.67 1.63 12.26
N LYS A 292 -23.82 2.16 13.14
CA LYS A 292 -24.23 3.09 14.20
C LYS A 292 -24.91 4.33 13.63
N LYS A 293 -24.34 4.94 12.59
CA LYS A 293 -24.87 6.15 11.95
C LYS A 293 -26.20 5.89 11.24
N LYS A 294 -26.38 4.72 10.63
CA LYS A 294 -27.58 4.39 9.83
C LYS A 294 -28.73 3.84 10.69
N TYR A 295 -28.44 3.02 11.69
CA TYR A 295 -29.46 2.27 12.44
C TYR A 295 -29.50 2.56 13.95
N GLY A 296 -28.53 3.31 14.49
CA GLY A 296 -28.49 3.68 15.91
C GLY A 296 -27.55 2.82 16.76
N GLN A 297 -27.55 3.11 18.06
CA GLN A 297 -26.61 2.53 19.02
C GLN A 297 -26.89 1.05 19.27
N GLU A 298 -28.15 0.65 19.28
CA GLU A 298 -28.62 -0.72 19.52
C GLU A 298 -28.15 -1.65 18.40
N ALA A 299 -28.27 -1.20 17.15
CA ALA A 299 -27.79 -1.92 15.98
C ALA A 299 -26.27 -2.08 15.99
N PHE A 300 -25.54 -1.04 16.39
CA PHE A 300 -24.10 -1.12 16.58
C PHE A 300 -23.71 -2.17 17.61
N THR A 301 -24.37 -2.17 18.78
CA THR A 301 -24.07 -3.13 19.86
C THR A 301 -24.30 -4.57 19.40
N ILE A 302 -25.44 -4.83 18.75
CA ILE A 302 -25.78 -6.18 18.24
C ILE A 302 -24.81 -6.59 17.13
N PHE A 303 -24.56 -5.73 16.14
CA PHE A 303 -23.69 -6.05 15.01
C PHE A 303 -22.26 -6.32 15.47
N ARG A 304 -21.72 -5.49 16.37
CA ARG A 304 -20.38 -5.68 16.94
C ARG A 304 -20.26 -7.01 17.68
N LEU A 305 -21.29 -7.41 18.43
CA LEU A 305 -21.32 -8.72 19.10
C LEU A 305 -21.18 -9.85 18.08
N LEU A 306 -21.99 -9.82 17.00
CA LEU A 306 -21.98 -10.85 15.96
C LEU A 306 -20.65 -10.92 15.21
N VAL A 307 -20.05 -9.77 14.89
CA VAL A 307 -18.72 -9.70 14.25
C VAL A 307 -17.62 -10.21 15.18
N THR A 308 -17.69 -9.87 16.48
CA THR A 308 -16.68 -10.28 17.47
C THR A 308 -16.76 -11.78 17.78
N GLN A 309 -17.97 -12.35 17.87
CA GLN A 309 -18.12 -13.80 18.10
C GLN A 309 -17.74 -14.63 16.87
N GLY A 310 -17.97 -14.12 15.66
CA GLY A 310 -17.61 -14.80 14.40
C GLY A 310 -18.41 -16.07 14.08
N CYS A 311 -19.29 -16.51 14.98
CA CYS A 311 -20.17 -17.66 14.85
C CYS A 311 -21.65 -17.25 14.94
N ALA A 312 -22.54 -18.22 14.70
CA ALA A 312 -23.97 -17.97 14.79
C ALA A 312 -24.42 -17.94 16.26
N VAL A 313 -25.18 -16.91 16.63
CA VAL A 313 -25.58 -16.61 18.01
C VAL A 313 -27.10 -16.65 18.12
N GLU A 314 -27.61 -17.30 19.17
CA GLU A 314 -29.05 -17.38 19.42
C GLU A 314 -29.65 -16.04 19.85
N THR A 315 -30.93 -15.83 19.56
CA THR A 315 -31.61 -14.56 19.90
C THR A 315 -31.60 -14.27 21.40
N ASP A 316 -31.85 -15.27 22.24
CA ASP A 316 -31.87 -15.09 23.70
C ASP A 316 -30.45 -14.78 24.24
N GLN A 317 -29.41 -15.40 23.69
CA GLN A 317 -28.02 -15.08 24.03
C GLN A 317 -27.65 -13.64 23.65
N ILE A 318 -28.16 -13.13 22.53
CA ILE A 318 -27.97 -11.72 22.13
C ILE A 318 -28.66 -10.79 23.13
N ILE A 319 -29.89 -11.10 23.55
CA ILE A 319 -30.63 -10.32 24.56
C ILE A 319 -29.83 -10.27 25.87
N ASP A 320 -29.37 -11.42 26.35
CA ASP A 320 -28.65 -11.55 27.62
C ASP A 320 -27.29 -10.83 27.58
N THR A 321 -26.56 -10.94 26.46
CA THR A 321 -25.23 -10.33 26.32
C THR A 321 -25.30 -8.82 26.12
N THR A 322 -26.29 -8.33 25.37
CA THR A 322 -26.42 -6.90 25.05
C THR A 322 -27.19 -6.12 26.11
N ILE A 323 -27.95 -6.82 26.97
CA ILE A 323 -28.82 -6.22 28.00
C ILE A 323 -29.82 -5.23 27.37
N LEU A 324 -30.28 -5.54 26.16
CA LEU A 324 -31.26 -4.75 25.43
C LEU A 324 -32.66 -5.36 25.59
N ASP A 325 -33.70 -4.52 25.51
CA ASP A 325 -35.07 -5.00 25.54
C ASP A 325 -35.35 -5.97 24.38
N LYS A 326 -36.07 -7.06 24.66
CA LYS A 326 -36.40 -8.11 23.69
C LYS A 326 -37.02 -7.55 22.40
N GLN A 327 -37.94 -6.58 22.51
CA GLN A 327 -38.56 -5.96 21.33
C GLN A 327 -37.56 -5.17 20.49
N ILE A 328 -36.61 -4.47 21.13
CA ILE A 328 -35.55 -3.74 20.45
C ILE A 328 -34.64 -4.71 19.70
N VAL A 329 -34.20 -5.78 20.35
CA VAL A 329 -33.35 -6.81 19.72
C VAL A 329 -34.01 -7.40 18.49
N HIS A 330 -35.26 -7.87 18.60
CA HIS A 330 -35.98 -8.42 17.45
C HIS A 330 -36.12 -7.40 16.31
N SER A 331 -36.61 -6.18 16.61
CA SER A 331 -36.80 -5.16 15.58
C SER A 331 -35.50 -4.75 14.88
N THR A 332 -34.39 -4.77 15.60
CA THR A 332 -33.07 -4.40 15.08
C THR A 332 -32.47 -5.53 14.23
N LEU A 333 -32.58 -6.78 14.67
CA LEU A 333 -32.14 -7.95 13.89
C LEU A 333 -32.88 -8.03 12.55
N TYR A 334 -34.21 -7.83 12.54
CA TYR A 334 -34.96 -7.81 11.28
C TYR A 334 -34.52 -6.68 10.33
N LYS A 335 -34.22 -5.49 10.84
CA LYS A 335 -33.72 -4.38 10.02
C LYS A 335 -32.35 -4.71 9.41
N LEU A 336 -31.41 -5.20 10.22
CA LEU A 336 -30.07 -5.56 9.74
C LEU A 336 -30.10 -6.71 8.74
N TRP A 337 -31.00 -7.67 8.92
CA TRP A 337 -31.19 -8.79 7.99
C TRP A 337 -31.77 -8.34 6.66
N ASN A 338 -32.84 -7.52 6.68
CA ASN A 338 -33.45 -6.98 5.47
C ASN A 338 -32.46 -6.17 4.62
N ASP A 339 -31.56 -5.44 5.26
CA ASP A 339 -30.55 -4.62 4.58
C ASP A 339 -29.25 -5.40 4.28
N GLY A 340 -29.20 -6.70 4.58
CA GLY A 340 -28.12 -7.61 4.16
C GLY A 340 -26.86 -7.60 5.02
N TYR A 341 -26.88 -7.06 6.23
CA TYR A 341 -25.71 -7.04 7.13
C TYR A 341 -25.50 -8.35 7.88
N ILE A 342 -26.59 -9.06 8.16
CA ILE A 342 -26.58 -10.31 8.93
C ILE A 342 -27.40 -11.36 8.20
N ASP A 343 -27.08 -12.63 8.45
CA ASP A 343 -27.85 -13.78 8.02
C ASP A 343 -28.54 -14.43 9.22
N THR A 344 -29.61 -15.17 8.96
CA THR A 344 -30.29 -15.97 9.96
C THR A 344 -30.51 -17.40 9.46
N GLU A 345 -30.44 -18.34 10.39
CA GLU A 345 -30.77 -19.74 10.16
C GLU A 345 -31.76 -20.22 11.23
N LYS A 346 -32.72 -21.03 10.81
CA LYS A 346 -33.72 -21.62 11.69
C LYS A 346 -33.27 -23.03 12.07
N ILE A 347 -32.92 -23.21 13.34
CA ILE A 347 -32.46 -24.50 13.86
C ILE A 347 -33.63 -25.20 14.55
N ALA A 348 -33.81 -26.48 14.23
CA ALA A 348 -34.71 -27.37 14.95
C ALA A 348 -33.92 -28.18 15.98
N SER A 349 -34.28 -28.08 17.26
CA SER A 349 -33.76 -28.96 18.29
C SER A 349 -34.62 -30.22 18.38
N ALA A 350 -34.00 -31.38 18.20
CA ALA A 350 -34.64 -32.70 18.33
C ALA A 350 -34.47 -33.33 19.73
N ALA A 351 -33.97 -32.58 20.71
CA ALA A 351 -33.71 -33.10 22.06
C ALA A 351 -34.92 -32.87 22.98
N GLY A 352 -35.68 -33.95 23.27
CA GLY A 352 -36.80 -33.95 24.22
C GLY A 352 -38.20 -33.87 23.59
N THR A 353 -39.24 -34.05 24.42
CA THR A 353 -40.68 -34.24 24.06
C THR A 353 -41.38 -33.04 23.40
N GLY A 354 -40.66 -32.21 22.63
CA GLY A 354 -41.22 -31.10 21.87
C GLY A 354 -40.28 -30.62 20.77
N TYR A 355 -40.85 -30.29 19.60
CA TYR A 355 -40.12 -29.64 18.51
C TYR A 355 -39.90 -28.16 18.88
N ALA A 356 -38.76 -27.84 19.49
CA ALA A 356 -38.35 -26.46 19.72
C ALA A 356 -37.58 -25.93 18.50
N GLN A 357 -38.06 -24.83 17.91
CA GLN A 357 -37.40 -24.13 16.81
C GLN A 357 -36.90 -22.78 17.30
N PHE A 358 -35.64 -22.45 17.05
CA PHE A 358 -35.06 -21.17 17.40
C PHE A 358 -34.25 -20.59 16.22
N PHE A 359 -34.01 -19.28 16.28
CA PHE A 359 -33.25 -18.55 15.26
C PHE A 359 -31.87 -18.22 15.79
N VAL A 360 -30.87 -18.49 14.95
CA VAL A 360 -29.50 -18.01 15.13
C VAL A 360 -29.19 -16.93 14.10
N TRP A 361 -28.29 -16.04 14.48
CA TRP A 361 -27.91 -14.87 13.70
C TRP A 361 -26.40 -14.81 13.59
N ARG A 362 -25.89 -14.40 12.42
CA ARG A 362 -24.47 -14.17 12.22
C ARG A 362 -24.24 -12.99 11.29
N ALA A 363 -23.08 -12.33 11.42
CA ALA A 363 -22.67 -11.37 10.41
C ALA A 363 -22.53 -12.07 9.05
N LYS A 364 -23.07 -11.47 8.00
CA LYS A 364 -23.09 -12.06 6.66
C LYS A 364 -21.69 -12.10 6.07
N ASN A 365 -21.23 -13.23 5.53
CA ASN A 365 -19.86 -13.29 5.02
C ASN A 365 -19.57 -12.28 3.88
N THR A 366 -20.62 -11.84 3.16
CA THR A 366 -20.50 -10.93 2.01
C THR A 366 -20.73 -9.44 2.33
N PHE A 367 -20.92 -9.03 3.59
CA PHE A 367 -21.25 -7.63 3.89
C PHE A 367 -20.09 -6.68 3.56
N ARG A 368 -18.85 -7.18 3.58
CA ARG A 368 -17.64 -6.41 3.28
C ARG A 368 -17.56 -6.07 1.80
N GLU A 369 -17.86 -7.03 0.92
CA GLU A 369 -17.89 -6.87 -0.52
C GLU A 369 -18.95 -5.85 -0.92
N GLN A 370 -20.14 -5.93 -0.31
CA GLN A 370 -21.19 -4.94 -0.52
C GLN A 370 -20.77 -3.55 -0.02
N PHE A 371 -20.03 -3.46 1.08
CA PHE A 371 -19.49 -2.19 1.57
C PHE A 371 -18.48 -1.61 0.58
N VAL A 372 -17.56 -2.42 0.06
CA VAL A 372 -16.56 -2.01 -0.94
C VAL A 372 -17.22 -1.54 -2.24
N ASP A 373 -18.23 -2.26 -2.72
CA ASP A 373 -19.01 -1.86 -3.90
C ASP A 373 -19.67 -0.47 -3.72
N ASN A 374 -20.28 -0.24 -2.55
CA ASN A 374 -20.81 1.06 -2.19
C ASN A 374 -19.73 2.16 -2.14
N LEU A 375 -18.51 1.85 -1.68
CA LEU A 375 -17.40 2.80 -1.71
C LEU A 375 -17.02 3.17 -3.16
N TYR A 376 -16.97 2.21 -4.08
CA TYR A 376 -16.68 2.49 -5.49
C TYR A 376 -17.76 3.36 -6.13
N HIS A 377 -19.03 3.03 -5.90
CA HIS A 377 -20.15 3.84 -6.39
C HIS A 377 -20.13 5.27 -5.84
N ALA A 378 -19.84 5.45 -4.55
CA ALA A 378 -19.71 6.77 -3.94
C ALA A 378 -18.56 7.58 -4.57
N ALA A 379 -17.40 6.96 -4.80
CA ALA A 379 -16.26 7.61 -5.44
C ALA A 379 -16.57 8.03 -6.89
N LEU A 380 -17.23 7.16 -7.66
CA LEU A 380 -17.67 7.46 -9.02
C LEU A 380 -18.65 8.65 -9.04
N ASN A 381 -19.66 8.62 -8.19
CA ASN A 381 -20.66 9.69 -8.09
C ASN A 381 -20.01 11.04 -7.76
N LEU A 382 -19.08 11.06 -6.79
CA LEU A 382 -18.32 12.27 -6.46
C LEU A 382 -17.50 12.76 -7.66
N ARG A 383 -16.80 11.87 -8.37
CA ARG A 383 -15.97 12.24 -9.53
C ARG A 383 -16.80 12.77 -10.69
N GLN A 384 -17.95 12.15 -10.99
CA GLN A 384 -18.87 12.63 -12.02
C GLN A 384 -19.37 14.04 -11.71
N MET A 385 -19.73 14.32 -10.45
CA MET A 385 -20.15 15.65 -10.04
C MET A 385 -19.03 16.70 -10.15
N VAL A 386 -17.78 16.32 -9.85
CA VAL A 386 -16.62 17.22 -10.05
C VAL A 386 -16.42 17.55 -11.52
N ASN A 387 -16.54 16.56 -12.41
CA ASN A 387 -16.39 16.75 -13.86
C ASN A 387 -17.51 17.62 -14.42
N TYR A 388 -18.76 17.35 -14.03
CA TYR A 388 -19.92 18.16 -14.44
C TYR A 388 -19.77 19.64 -14.04
N ILE A 389 -19.31 19.92 -12.82
CA ILE A 389 -19.07 21.32 -12.40
C ILE A 389 -17.89 21.94 -13.17
N ALA A 390 -16.88 21.14 -13.53
CA ALA A 390 -15.77 21.63 -14.35
C ALA A 390 -16.24 22.02 -15.76
N GLU A 391 -17.14 21.26 -16.36
CA GLU A 391 -17.76 21.58 -17.66
C GLU A 391 -18.57 22.89 -17.57
N LEU A 392 -19.44 23.03 -16.56
CA LEU A 392 -20.19 24.27 -16.34
C LEU A 392 -19.31 25.52 -16.15
N LEU A 393 -18.13 25.36 -15.55
CA LEU A 393 -17.16 26.44 -15.40
C LEU A 393 -16.50 26.80 -16.74
N LEU A 394 -16.27 25.83 -17.62
CA LEU A 394 -15.73 26.08 -18.96
C LEU A 394 -16.76 26.77 -19.88
N GLU A 395 -18.05 26.52 -19.67
CA GLU A 395 -19.15 27.12 -20.42
C GLU A 395 -19.47 28.58 -20.01
N GLY A 396 -18.74 29.15 -19.03
CA GLY A 396 -18.89 30.56 -18.64
C GLY A 396 -20.14 30.85 -17.81
N SER A 397 -20.41 30.02 -16.79
CA SER A 397 -21.56 30.21 -15.89
C SER A 397 -21.50 31.51 -15.07
N LYS A 398 -22.65 32.16 -14.84
CA LYS A 398 -22.75 33.42 -14.06
C LYS A 398 -22.32 33.29 -12.59
N ASP A 399 -22.30 32.07 -12.04
CA ASP A 399 -22.02 31.77 -10.63
C ASP A 399 -20.65 31.10 -10.40
N GLU A 400 -19.62 31.48 -11.16
CA GLU A 400 -18.31 30.80 -11.15
C GLU A 400 -17.70 30.59 -9.76
N THR A 401 -17.73 31.61 -8.90
CA THR A 401 -17.16 31.53 -7.54
C THR A 401 -17.85 30.44 -6.71
N LYS A 402 -19.17 30.35 -6.80
CA LYS A 402 -19.97 29.34 -6.09
C LYS A 402 -19.70 27.94 -6.63
N LEU A 403 -19.59 27.80 -7.96
CA LEU A 403 -19.24 26.55 -8.62
C LEU A 403 -17.83 26.08 -8.23
N ARG A 404 -16.85 26.99 -8.19
CA ARG A 404 -15.48 26.69 -7.77
C ARG A 404 -15.43 26.21 -6.32
N ASN A 405 -16.15 26.88 -5.41
CA ASN A 405 -16.25 26.46 -4.02
C ASN A 405 -16.90 25.06 -3.90
N ARG A 406 -17.99 24.80 -4.62
CA ARG A 406 -18.64 23.49 -4.63
C ARG A 406 -17.71 22.40 -5.18
N LYS A 407 -16.98 22.68 -6.26
CA LYS A 407 -15.98 21.77 -6.83
C LYS A 407 -14.90 21.42 -5.81
N ASN A 408 -14.37 22.41 -5.09
CA ASN A 408 -13.35 22.18 -4.06
C ASN A 408 -13.86 21.30 -2.91
N ILE A 409 -15.09 21.52 -2.45
CA ILE A 409 -15.73 20.68 -1.42
C ILE A 409 -15.84 19.23 -1.89
N LEU A 410 -16.27 19.00 -3.15
CA LEU A 410 -16.39 17.66 -3.70
C LEU A 410 -15.02 16.98 -3.86
N ILE A 411 -13.98 17.72 -4.27
CA ILE A 411 -12.61 17.20 -4.33
C ILE A 411 -12.13 16.81 -2.94
N LEU A 412 -12.35 17.65 -1.92
CA LEU A 412 -12.01 17.32 -0.53
C LEU A 412 -12.76 16.09 -0.02
N ALA A 413 -14.05 15.95 -0.36
CA ALA A 413 -14.84 14.78 -0.03
C ALA A 413 -14.29 13.52 -0.70
N LEU A 414 -13.90 13.61 -1.99
CA LEU A 414 -13.30 12.49 -2.72
C LEU A 414 -11.94 12.09 -2.11
N THR A 415 -11.11 13.05 -1.72
CA THR A 415 -9.82 12.77 -1.06
C THR A 415 -10.01 12.05 0.28
N ARG A 416 -10.97 12.47 1.09
CA ARG A 416 -11.30 11.79 2.36
C ARG A 416 -11.88 10.40 2.13
N HIS A 417 -12.73 10.25 1.11
CA HIS A 417 -13.32 8.96 0.74
C HIS A 417 -12.27 7.97 0.24
N ASP A 418 -11.20 8.45 -0.42
CA ASP A 418 -10.07 7.62 -0.82
C ASP A 418 -9.32 7.01 0.38
N ASP A 419 -9.37 7.61 1.58
CA ASP A 419 -8.80 6.98 2.79
C ASP A 419 -9.54 5.68 3.14
N SER A 420 -10.89 5.68 3.06
CA SER A 420 -11.69 4.47 3.25
C SER A 420 -11.45 3.47 2.11
N LEU A 421 -11.37 3.91 0.84
CA LEU A 421 -11.03 3.00 -0.26
C LEU A 421 -9.66 2.34 -0.05
N LEU A 422 -8.66 3.10 0.37
CA LEU A 422 -7.31 2.59 0.62
C LEU A 422 -7.32 1.55 1.76
N LEU A 423 -8.05 1.82 2.84
CA LEU A 423 -8.21 0.86 3.96
C LEU A 423 -8.84 -0.46 3.52
N PHE A 424 -9.84 -0.43 2.64
CA PHE A 424 -10.59 -1.63 2.26
C PHE A 424 -10.04 -2.36 1.02
N CYS A 425 -9.34 -1.67 0.12
CA CYS A 425 -8.93 -2.24 -1.16
C CYS A 425 -7.43 -2.55 -1.23
N ASP A 426 -6.59 -1.89 -0.42
CA ASP A 426 -5.13 -1.96 -0.58
C ASP A 426 -4.36 -2.37 0.67
N PHE A 427 -4.87 -2.02 1.85
CA PHE A 427 -4.23 -2.39 3.13
C PHE A 427 -4.49 -3.83 3.51
#